data_AF-A0A6M2E1B8-F1
#
_entry.id   AF-A0A6M2E1B8-F1
#
_cell.length_a   1.000
_cell.length_b   1.000
_cell.length_c   1.000
_cell.angle_alpha   90.00
_cell.angle_beta   90.00
_cell.angle_gamma   90.00
#
_symmetry.space_group_name_H-M   'P 1'
#
loop_
_entity.id
_entity.type
_entity.pdbx_description
1 polymer ?
#
loop_
_entity_poly.entity_id
_entity_poly.type
_entity_poly.pdbx_seq_one_letter_code
_entity_poly.pdbx_strand_id
1 'polypeptide(L)'
;MMPKLTSALLGLHHQHSAFGPAVCLAKRWLSSQLLDDFHVSGKIVELLVANLFLNPEPYDIPVQPQIAFVRFLNLIAYTDWNSTSLIINFNSEMTKEQILETETNFTANRSTLPPLYVVTPYDINPTTWTKISPSLQVLIRMALLARQSLQIIEDVYNNIDSQSDFKVMFTPSTVGYNLIINLKILHLPRRFYTLKNYEFENCENRDQYKKELMTYVKGDNEKVPVTDYDPVQCYLKELRDSYDEFALFFHDTYGGDFIAVLWKPQALVEKDFKVSHLNGRKVIQVDGKPKLVANLDAIIEDFYILGQGLVKSIENLTNRDSA
;
A
#
# COMPACT_ATOMS: atom_id res chain seq x y z
N MET A 1 0.30 10.33 22.06
CA MET A 1 -0.02 8.95 21.64
C MET A 1 1.11 8.29 20.86
N MET A 2 1.63 8.90 19.80
CA MET A 2 2.68 8.30 18.94
C MET A 2 3.99 7.87 19.66
N PRO A 3 4.51 8.60 20.67
CA PRO A 3 5.71 8.15 21.41
C PRO A 3 5.47 6.88 22.24
N LYS A 4 4.29 6.73 22.87
CA LYS A 4 3.96 5.57 23.70
C LYS A 4 3.85 4.30 22.86
N LEU A 5 3.12 4.37 21.74
CA LEU A 5 3.01 3.23 20.81
C LEU A 5 4.39 2.83 20.26
N THR A 6 5.21 3.81 19.86
CA THR A 6 6.56 3.53 19.36
C THR A 6 7.43 2.84 20.43
N SER A 7 7.36 3.31 21.68
CA SER A 7 8.06 2.67 22.80
C SER A 7 7.57 1.25 23.07
N ALA A 8 6.25 1.01 22.99
CA ALA A 8 5.67 -0.31 23.20
C ALA A 8 6.08 -1.31 22.11
N LEU A 9 6.04 -0.88 20.85
CA LEU A 9 6.51 -1.68 19.71
C LEU A 9 8.01 -1.96 19.78
N LEU A 10 8.82 -1.00 20.24
CA LEU A 10 10.25 -1.21 20.48
C LEU A 10 10.46 -2.22 21.62
N GLY A 11 9.69 -2.13 22.70
CA GLY A 11 9.69 -3.11 23.78
C GLY A 11 9.37 -4.51 23.27
N LEU A 12 8.35 -4.64 22.42
CA LEU A 12 7.98 -5.90 21.77
C LEU A 12 9.12 -6.45 20.90
N HIS A 13 9.82 -5.59 20.14
CA HIS A 13 10.96 -6.01 19.34
C HIS A 13 12.11 -6.57 20.19
N HIS A 14 12.39 -5.96 21.34
CA HIS A 14 13.43 -6.45 22.25
C HIS A 14 13.05 -7.79 22.90
N GLN A 15 11.77 -8.02 23.16
CA GLN A 15 11.27 -9.30 23.67
C GLN A 15 11.26 -10.39 22.58
N HIS A 16 10.93 -10.00 21.35
CA HIS A 16 10.82 -10.90 20.20
C HIS A 16 11.60 -10.35 19.02
N SER A 17 12.85 -10.80 18.87
CA SER A 17 13.76 -10.34 17.82
C SER A 17 13.22 -10.55 16.40
N ALA A 18 12.36 -11.55 16.19
CA ALA A 18 11.70 -11.82 14.91
C ALA A 18 10.67 -10.76 14.48
N PHE A 19 10.14 -9.95 15.42
CA PHE A 19 9.09 -8.98 15.16
C PHE A 19 9.51 -7.93 14.12
N GLY A 20 10.64 -7.26 14.32
CA GLY A 20 11.10 -6.18 13.43
C GLY A 20 11.27 -6.64 11.98
N PRO A 21 12.04 -7.71 11.71
CA PRO A 21 12.18 -8.25 10.36
C PRO A 21 10.85 -8.76 9.77
N ALA A 22 9.93 -9.30 10.58
CA ALA A 22 8.60 -9.70 10.11
C ALA A 22 7.77 -8.50 9.64
N VAL A 23 7.81 -7.39 10.38
CA VAL A 23 7.20 -6.11 9.97
C VAL A 23 7.80 -5.62 8.66
N CYS A 24 9.13 -5.70 8.49
CA CYS A 24 9.78 -5.33 7.24
C CYS A 24 9.29 -6.17 6.06
N LEU A 25 9.15 -7.49 6.23
CA LEU A 25 8.59 -8.37 5.20
C LEU A 25 7.14 -8.02 4.86
N ALA A 26 6.30 -7.81 5.87
CA ALA A 26 4.89 -7.44 5.69
C ALA A 26 4.74 -6.10 4.96
N LYS A 27 5.49 -5.07 5.35
CA LYS A 27 5.51 -3.76 4.68
C LYS A 27 6.04 -3.86 3.25
N ARG A 28 7.11 -4.63 3.04
CA ARG A 28 7.67 -4.82 1.69
C ARG A 28 6.66 -5.52 0.78
N TRP A 29 6.00 -6.56 1.27
CA TRP A 29 4.98 -7.30 0.53
C TRP A 29 3.81 -6.39 0.16
N LEU A 30 3.21 -5.67 1.11
CA LEU A 30 2.10 -4.74 0.83
C LEU A 30 2.48 -3.69 -0.23
N SER A 31 3.65 -3.07 -0.05
CA SER A 31 4.11 -2.05 -1.00
C SER A 31 4.39 -2.64 -2.38
N SER A 32 4.96 -3.85 -2.45
CA SER A 32 5.17 -4.56 -3.72
C SER A 32 3.85 -4.90 -4.43
N GLN A 33 2.76 -5.00 -3.68
CA GLN A 33 1.38 -5.15 -4.18
C GLN A 33 0.68 -3.80 -4.47
N LEU A 34 1.47 -2.72 -4.57
CA LEU A 34 1.05 -1.34 -4.83
C LEU A 34 0.20 -0.70 -3.72
N LEU A 35 0.22 -1.29 -2.51
CA LEU A 35 -0.45 -0.75 -1.33
C LEU A 35 0.56 -0.01 -0.47
N ASP A 36 0.67 1.31 -0.71
CA ASP A 36 1.53 2.21 0.06
C ASP A 36 0.86 2.73 1.33
N ASP A 37 1.56 3.62 2.05
CA ASP A 37 1.16 4.14 3.36
C ASP A 37 -0.19 4.89 3.34
N PHE A 38 -0.60 5.43 2.18
CA PHE A 38 -1.90 6.08 2.01
C PHE A 38 -3.05 5.06 2.13
N HIS A 39 -2.90 3.89 1.52
CA HIS A 39 -3.90 2.83 1.55
C HIS A 39 -3.82 1.98 2.82
N VAL A 40 -2.62 1.72 3.32
CA VAL A 40 -2.38 0.95 4.55
C VAL A 40 -1.22 1.58 5.31
N SER A 41 -1.53 2.35 6.35
CA SER A 41 -0.49 2.98 7.16
C SER A 41 0.46 1.93 7.75
N GLY A 42 1.77 2.22 7.72
CA GLY A 42 2.80 1.37 8.28
C GLY A 42 2.60 1.07 9.77
N LYS A 43 1.87 1.92 10.51
CA LYS A 43 1.48 1.67 11.91
C LYS A 43 0.44 0.58 12.05
N ILE A 44 -0.51 0.52 11.14
CA ILE A 44 -1.49 -0.57 11.09
C ILE A 44 -0.76 -1.89 10.80
N VAL A 45 0.21 -1.89 9.88
CA VAL A 45 1.03 -3.09 9.60
C VAL A 45 1.82 -3.53 10.83
N GLU A 46 2.47 -2.60 11.53
CA GLU A 46 3.17 -2.88 12.80
C GLU A 46 2.23 -3.51 13.85
N LEU A 47 1.01 -2.97 13.99
CA LEU A 47 -0.01 -3.48 14.91
C LEU A 47 -0.53 -4.87 14.52
N LEU A 48 -0.83 -5.09 13.24
CA LEU A 48 -1.28 -6.39 12.73
C LEU A 48 -0.23 -7.48 12.96
N VAL A 49 1.05 -7.17 12.73
CA VAL A 49 2.14 -8.10 13.03
C VAL A 49 2.29 -8.26 14.55
N ALA A 50 2.17 -7.20 15.34
CA ALA A 50 2.27 -7.28 16.80
C ALA A 50 1.20 -8.21 17.40
N ASN A 51 -0.01 -8.22 16.83
CA ASN A 51 -1.07 -9.15 17.20
C ASN A 51 -0.62 -10.62 17.13
N LEU A 52 0.22 -10.99 16.16
CA LEU A 52 0.73 -12.38 16.02
C LEU A 52 1.68 -12.80 17.14
N PHE A 53 2.29 -11.85 17.84
CA PHE A 53 3.19 -12.11 18.96
C PHE A 53 2.48 -12.04 20.30
N LEU A 54 1.52 -11.11 20.44
CA LEU A 54 0.77 -10.89 21.68
C LEU A 54 -0.41 -11.85 21.84
N ASN A 55 -1.04 -12.25 20.72
CA ASN A 55 -2.16 -13.18 20.66
C ASN A 55 -1.80 -14.33 19.70
N PRO A 56 -0.85 -15.22 20.07
CA PRO A 56 -0.28 -16.20 19.14
C PRO A 56 -1.22 -17.39 18.84
N GLU A 57 -2.27 -17.58 19.64
CA GLU A 57 -3.20 -18.71 19.52
C GLU A 57 -3.81 -18.82 18.11
N PRO A 58 -4.00 -20.05 17.59
CA PRO A 58 -3.77 -21.35 18.22
C PRO A 58 -2.32 -21.85 18.16
N TYR A 59 -1.37 -21.01 17.72
CA TYR A 59 0.03 -21.39 17.54
C TYR A 59 0.94 -20.85 18.66
N ASP A 60 2.22 -21.24 18.64
CA ASP A 60 3.25 -20.63 19.51
C ASP A 60 3.75 -19.28 18.98
N ILE A 61 4.30 -18.44 19.86
CA ILE A 61 4.88 -17.14 19.47
C ILE A 61 5.92 -17.32 18.34
N PRO A 62 5.83 -16.57 17.23
CA PRO A 62 6.79 -16.70 16.13
C PRO A 62 8.23 -16.37 16.55
N VAL A 63 9.15 -17.31 16.31
CA VAL A 63 10.59 -17.10 16.53
C VAL A 63 11.37 -16.80 15.25
N GLN A 64 10.75 -17.01 14.09
CA GLN A 64 11.32 -16.73 12.78
C GLN A 64 10.48 -15.68 12.03
N PRO A 65 11.12 -14.67 11.40
CA PRO A 65 10.41 -13.66 10.62
C PRO A 65 9.56 -14.23 9.48
N GLN A 66 10.03 -15.30 8.84
CA GLN A 66 9.35 -15.97 7.73
C GLN A 66 8.03 -16.59 8.21
N ILE A 67 8.05 -17.26 9.37
CA ILE A 67 6.84 -17.84 9.98
C ILE A 67 5.84 -16.75 10.35
N ALA A 68 6.31 -15.66 10.97
CA ALA A 68 5.46 -14.51 11.28
C ALA A 68 4.86 -13.89 10.01
N PHE A 69 5.62 -13.81 8.92
CA PHE A 69 5.14 -13.30 7.63
C PHE A 69 4.06 -14.21 7.01
N VAL A 70 4.25 -15.53 6.99
CA VAL A 70 3.22 -16.47 6.51
C VAL A 70 1.95 -16.37 7.35
N ARG A 71 2.08 -16.26 8.68
CA ARG A 71 0.93 -16.05 9.57
C ARG A 71 0.26 -14.70 9.37
N PHE A 72 1.02 -13.66 9.05
CA PHE A 72 0.47 -12.36 8.65
C PHE A 72 -0.37 -12.50 7.38
N LEU A 73 0.12 -13.18 6.34
CA LEU A 73 -0.68 -13.45 5.14
C LEU A 73 -1.95 -14.22 5.49
N ASN A 74 -1.87 -15.23 6.35
CA ASN A 74 -3.02 -16.01 6.80
C ASN A 74 -4.06 -15.16 7.54
N LEU A 75 -3.62 -14.29 8.47
CA LEU A 75 -4.46 -13.31 9.17
C LEU A 75 -5.20 -12.42 8.17
N ILE A 76 -4.49 -11.83 7.21
CA ILE A 76 -5.10 -10.95 6.20
C ILE A 76 -6.06 -11.70 5.28
N ALA A 77 -5.73 -12.94 4.91
CA ALA A 77 -6.47 -13.75 3.95
C ALA A 77 -7.83 -14.21 4.46
N TYR A 78 -7.91 -14.59 5.75
CA TYR A 78 -9.06 -15.35 6.27
C TYR A 78 -9.76 -14.71 7.47
N THR A 79 -9.24 -13.62 8.03
CA THR A 79 -9.96 -12.92 9.10
C THR A 79 -11.16 -12.16 8.53
N ASP A 80 -12.35 -12.43 9.09
CA ASP A 80 -13.53 -11.61 8.85
C ASP A 80 -13.47 -10.36 9.75
N TRP A 81 -13.01 -9.27 9.16
CA TRP A 81 -12.91 -7.96 9.82
C TRP A 81 -14.28 -7.38 10.24
N ASN A 82 -15.40 -7.90 9.72
CA ASN A 82 -16.71 -7.45 10.16
C ASN A 82 -17.09 -8.01 11.54
N SER A 83 -16.68 -9.24 11.85
CA SER A 83 -16.98 -9.93 13.12
C SER A 83 -15.82 -9.92 14.12
N THR A 84 -14.61 -9.58 13.69
CA THR A 84 -13.40 -9.63 14.52
C THR A 84 -12.90 -8.23 14.88
N SER A 85 -12.72 -7.97 16.17
CA SER A 85 -11.94 -6.83 16.68
C SER A 85 -10.51 -7.27 17.01
N LEU A 86 -9.53 -6.40 16.78
CA LEU A 86 -8.14 -6.65 17.19
C LEU A 86 -7.79 -5.82 18.41
N ILE A 87 -7.67 -6.48 19.56
CA ILE A 87 -7.26 -5.86 20.83
C ILE A 87 -5.80 -6.22 21.07
N ILE A 88 -4.92 -5.23 20.94
CA ILE A 88 -3.47 -5.41 21.05
C ILE A 88 -3.01 -4.88 22.40
N ASN A 89 -3.07 -5.75 23.42
CA ASN A 89 -2.80 -5.39 24.81
C ASN A 89 -1.30 -5.40 25.14
N PHE A 90 -0.59 -4.34 24.74
CA PHE A 90 0.82 -4.16 25.08
C PHE A 90 1.04 -4.17 26.59
N ASN A 91 2.04 -4.94 27.04
CA ASN A 91 2.46 -5.05 28.45
C ASN A 91 1.33 -5.39 29.44
N SER A 92 0.24 -6.00 28.96
CA SER A 92 -0.96 -6.26 29.77
C SER A 92 -1.52 -5.02 30.48
N GLU A 93 -1.40 -3.84 29.86
CA GLU A 93 -1.88 -2.57 30.45
C GLU A 93 -3.41 -2.48 30.50
N MET A 94 -4.14 -3.14 29.59
CA MET A 94 -5.60 -3.23 29.65
C MET A 94 -6.03 -4.34 30.60
N THR A 95 -6.95 -4.02 31.51
CA THR A 95 -7.58 -5.00 32.39
C THR A 95 -8.60 -5.85 31.63
N LYS A 96 -9.00 -6.99 32.22
CA LYS A 96 -10.01 -7.87 31.62
C LYS A 96 -11.36 -7.17 31.44
N GLU A 97 -11.72 -6.29 32.37
CA GLU A 97 -12.94 -5.49 32.31
C GLU A 97 -12.91 -4.51 31.13
N GLN A 98 -11.76 -3.85 30.89
CA GLN A 98 -11.58 -2.93 29.77
C GLN A 98 -11.61 -3.64 28.41
N ILE A 99 -11.05 -4.86 28.35
CA ILE A 99 -11.11 -5.70 27.15
C ILE A 99 -12.57 -6.08 26.86
N LEU A 100 -13.31 -6.56 27.86
CA LEU A 100 -14.70 -6.94 27.70
C LEU A 100 -15.59 -5.75 27.31
N GLU A 101 -15.35 -4.58 27.90
CA GLU A 101 -16.05 -3.33 27.52
C GLU A 101 -15.79 -2.98 26.06
N THR A 102 -14.54 -3.11 25.60
CA THR A 102 -14.14 -2.86 24.21
C THR A 102 -14.85 -3.81 23.24
N GLU A 103 -14.90 -5.11 23.55
CA GLU A 103 -15.62 -6.12 22.74
C GLU A 103 -17.12 -5.86 22.70
N THR A 104 -17.70 -5.49 23.84
CA THR A 104 -19.13 -5.13 23.95
C THR A 104 -19.44 -3.92 23.09
N ASN A 105 -18.59 -2.89 23.15
CA ASN A 105 -18.73 -1.68 22.33
C ASN A 105 -18.59 -1.97 20.83
N PHE A 106 -17.63 -2.82 20.44
CA PHE A 106 -17.46 -3.24 19.05
C PHE A 106 -18.74 -3.87 18.50
N THR A 107 -19.34 -4.79 19.26
CA THR A 107 -20.56 -5.49 18.87
C THR A 107 -21.75 -4.53 18.80
N ALA A 108 -21.90 -3.65 19.79
CA ALA A 108 -23.01 -2.70 19.86
C ALA A 108 -22.97 -1.64 18.75
N ASN A 109 -21.77 -1.17 18.37
CA ASN A 109 -21.58 -0.02 17.49
C ASN A 109 -20.96 -0.37 16.13
N ARG A 110 -20.95 -1.65 15.73
CA ARG A 110 -20.20 -2.15 14.56
C ARG A 110 -20.39 -1.34 13.28
N SER A 111 -21.62 -0.89 13.01
CA SER A 111 -22.01 -0.14 11.81
C SER A 111 -21.37 1.26 11.71
N THR A 112 -20.91 1.81 12.82
CA THR A 112 -20.25 3.14 12.87
C THR A 112 -18.73 3.05 12.95
N LEU A 113 -18.20 1.87 13.27
CA LEU A 113 -16.77 1.62 13.41
C LEU A 113 -16.10 1.33 12.07
N PRO A 114 -14.80 1.63 11.93
CA PRO A 114 -14.07 1.36 10.70
C PRO A 114 -14.08 -0.13 10.32
N PRO A 115 -13.90 -0.47 9.03
CA PRO A 115 -13.86 -1.85 8.57
C PRO A 115 -12.79 -2.68 9.30
N LEU A 116 -11.58 -2.14 9.45
CA LEU A 116 -10.56 -2.71 10.33
C LEU A 116 -10.61 -1.99 11.68
N TYR A 117 -10.95 -2.70 12.75
CA TYR A 117 -11.03 -2.12 14.10
C TYR A 117 -9.89 -2.65 14.97
N VAL A 118 -8.92 -1.77 15.27
CA VAL A 118 -7.71 -2.10 16.04
C VAL A 118 -7.63 -1.20 17.26
N VAL A 119 -7.60 -1.80 18.43
CA VAL A 119 -7.56 -1.13 19.73
C VAL A 119 -6.24 -1.42 20.43
N THR A 120 -5.70 -0.41 21.10
CA THR A 120 -4.52 -0.54 21.96
C THR A 120 -4.79 0.14 23.31
N PRO A 121 -4.03 -0.17 24.38
CA PRO A 121 -4.12 0.55 25.66
C PRO A 121 -3.98 2.07 25.53
N TYR A 122 -3.36 2.54 24.45
CA TYR A 122 -3.07 3.96 24.21
C TYR A 122 -4.09 4.65 23.31
N ASP A 123 -5.03 3.89 22.73
CA ASP A 123 -6.03 4.36 21.76
C ASP A 123 -7.24 3.41 21.79
N ILE A 124 -8.16 3.66 22.72
CA ILE A 124 -9.26 2.75 23.05
C ILE A 124 -10.51 3.06 22.23
N ASN A 125 -10.95 4.33 22.13
CA ASN A 125 -12.04 4.78 21.27
C ASN A 125 -12.12 6.32 21.15
N PRO A 126 -12.36 6.89 19.94
CA PRO A 126 -12.35 6.24 18.63
C PRO A 126 -10.92 5.91 18.18
N THR A 127 -10.73 4.78 17.50
CA THR A 127 -9.41 4.34 17.03
C THR A 127 -8.87 5.31 15.98
N THR A 128 -7.81 6.02 16.32
CA THR A 128 -7.19 7.03 15.45
C THR A 128 -6.50 6.37 14.26
N TRP A 129 -5.97 5.16 14.46
CA TRP A 129 -5.14 4.46 13.48
C TRP A 129 -5.91 3.93 12.27
N THR A 130 -7.17 3.56 12.42
CA THR A 130 -7.96 2.89 11.36
C THR A 130 -9.12 3.73 10.84
N LYS A 131 -9.22 5.00 11.26
CA LYS A 131 -10.34 5.88 10.92
C LYS A 131 -10.38 6.26 9.44
N ILE A 132 -9.22 6.42 8.81
CA ILE A 132 -9.09 6.92 7.43
C ILE A 132 -8.79 5.77 6.46
N SER A 133 -7.86 4.90 6.81
CA SER A 133 -7.44 3.76 6.01
C SER A 133 -7.12 2.56 6.93
N PRO A 134 -7.20 1.31 6.43
CA PRO A 134 -7.62 0.91 5.09
C PRO A 134 -9.14 0.98 4.89
N SER A 135 -9.56 1.23 3.64
CA SER A 135 -10.96 1.10 3.24
C SER A 135 -11.37 -0.38 3.13
N LEU A 136 -12.68 -0.65 3.13
CA LEU A 136 -13.18 -2.02 2.94
C LEU A 136 -12.69 -2.65 1.63
N GLN A 137 -12.63 -1.87 0.55
CA GLN A 137 -12.14 -2.34 -0.75
C GLN A 137 -10.65 -2.71 -0.70
N VAL A 138 -9.83 -1.92 0.01
CA VAL A 138 -8.42 -2.23 0.23
C VAL A 138 -8.27 -3.52 1.04
N LEU A 139 -9.06 -3.72 2.09
CA LEU A 139 -9.05 -4.97 2.87
C LEU A 139 -9.43 -6.20 2.03
N ILE A 140 -10.47 -6.10 1.21
CA ILE A 140 -10.87 -7.18 0.29
C ILE A 140 -9.73 -7.51 -0.69
N ARG A 141 -9.09 -6.47 -1.25
CA ARG A 141 -7.94 -6.63 -2.15
C ARG A 141 -6.76 -7.29 -1.42
N MET A 142 -6.44 -6.84 -0.21
CA MET A 142 -5.41 -7.43 0.63
C MET A 142 -5.67 -8.92 0.88
N ALA A 143 -6.91 -9.30 1.24
CA ALA A 143 -7.29 -10.68 1.48
C ALA A 143 -7.19 -11.55 0.21
N LEU A 144 -7.54 -11.02 -0.96
CA LEU A 144 -7.37 -11.71 -2.24
C LEU A 144 -5.89 -11.96 -2.56
N LEU A 145 -5.06 -10.93 -2.44
CA LEU A 145 -3.62 -11.02 -2.71
C LEU A 145 -2.90 -11.92 -1.71
N ALA A 146 -3.30 -11.90 -0.44
CA ALA A 146 -2.75 -12.76 0.59
C ALA A 146 -3.06 -14.24 0.31
N ARG A 147 -4.30 -14.56 -0.09
CA ARG A 147 -4.67 -15.92 -0.51
C ARG A 147 -3.85 -16.41 -1.70
N GLN A 148 -3.66 -15.57 -2.72
CA GLN A 148 -2.80 -15.90 -3.86
C GLN A 148 -1.34 -16.11 -3.44
N SER A 149 -0.82 -15.28 -2.53
CA SER A 149 0.54 -15.44 -2.01
C SER A 149 0.72 -16.73 -1.22
N LEU A 150 -0.27 -17.13 -0.42
CA LEU A 150 -0.27 -18.41 0.30
C LEU A 150 -0.29 -19.60 -0.66
N GLN A 151 -1.09 -19.55 -1.73
CA GLN A 151 -1.12 -20.57 -2.76
C GLN A 151 0.26 -20.72 -3.45
N ILE A 152 0.92 -19.61 -3.79
CA ILE A 152 2.29 -19.66 -4.35
C ILE A 152 3.26 -20.34 -3.37
N ILE A 153 3.16 -20.05 -2.07
CA ILE A 153 4.03 -20.67 -1.06
C ILE A 153 3.76 -22.18 -0.96
N GLU A 154 2.49 -22.59 -0.97
CA GLU A 154 2.09 -24.00 -0.97
C GLU A 154 2.59 -24.73 -2.22
N ASP A 155 2.45 -24.12 -3.40
CA ASP A 155 2.91 -24.68 -4.67
C ASP A 155 4.43 -24.86 -4.72
N VAL A 156 5.18 -23.86 -4.24
CA VAL A 156 6.65 -23.92 -4.13
C VAL A 156 7.05 -25.03 -3.14
N TYR A 157 6.34 -25.16 -2.02
CA TYR A 157 6.61 -26.19 -1.03
C TYR A 157 6.32 -27.60 -1.54
N ASN A 158 5.26 -27.78 -2.34
CA ASN A 158 4.89 -29.07 -2.91
C ASN A 158 5.75 -29.47 -4.12
N ASN A 159 6.26 -28.48 -4.88
CA ASN A 159 7.02 -28.69 -6.12
C ASN A 159 8.49 -28.29 -5.96
N ILE A 160 9.17 -28.87 -4.96
CA ILE A 160 10.57 -28.56 -4.58
C ILE A 160 11.56 -28.70 -5.76
N ASP A 161 11.26 -29.58 -6.73
CA ASP A 161 12.10 -29.82 -7.92
C ASP A 161 11.94 -28.76 -9.02
N SER A 162 10.92 -27.89 -8.94
CA SER A 162 10.73 -26.81 -9.91
C SER A 162 11.52 -25.58 -9.48
N GLN A 163 12.15 -24.87 -10.44
CA GLN A 163 12.73 -23.54 -10.19
C GLN A 163 11.65 -22.45 -9.98
N SER A 164 10.61 -22.76 -9.20
CA SER A 164 9.54 -21.82 -8.87
C SER A 164 10.10 -20.72 -7.98
N ASP A 165 10.16 -19.50 -8.51
CA ASP A 165 10.66 -18.34 -7.77
C ASP A 165 9.53 -17.77 -6.87
N PHE A 166 9.65 -17.97 -5.55
CA PHE A 166 8.73 -17.39 -4.58
C PHE A 166 8.64 -15.86 -4.69
N LYS A 167 9.63 -15.18 -5.29
CA LYS A 167 9.61 -13.72 -5.49
C LYS A 167 8.44 -13.25 -6.34
N VAL A 168 7.78 -14.14 -7.09
CA VAL A 168 6.54 -13.81 -7.81
C VAL A 168 5.48 -13.26 -6.86
N MET A 169 5.43 -13.69 -5.59
CA MET A 169 4.49 -13.13 -4.60
C MET A 169 4.75 -11.66 -4.23
N PHE A 170 5.91 -11.12 -4.60
CA PHE A 170 6.26 -9.69 -4.48
C PHE A 170 6.17 -8.95 -5.82
N THR A 171 5.54 -9.55 -6.83
CA THR A 171 5.28 -8.89 -8.11
C THR A 171 3.81 -8.51 -8.17
N PRO A 172 3.47 -7.23 -8.41
CA PRO A 172 2.08 -6.81 -8.50
C PRO A 172 1.47 -7.24 -9.83
N SER A 173 0.18 -7.58 -9.81
CA SER A 173 -0.62 -7.67 -11.02
C SER A 173 -1.11 -6.29 -11.45
N THR A 174 -0.99 -5.99 -12.75
CA THR A 174 -1.57 -4.78 -13.36
C THR A 174 -3.03 -4.99 -13.78
N VAL A 175 -3.55 -6.21 -13.64
CA VAL A 175 -4.93 -6.55 -14.01
C VAL A 175 -5.92 -5.79 -13.14
N GLY A 176 -6.95 -5.22 -13.76
CA GLY A 176 -8.01 -4.48 -13.10
C GLY A 176 -7.70 -2.99 -12.88
N TYR A 177 -6.54 -2.48 -13.29
CA TYR A 177 -6.25 -1.04 -13.32
C TYR A 177 -6.60 -0.45 -14.69
N ASN A 178 -6.96 0.84 -14.71
CA ASN A 178 -7.34 1.52 -15.94
C ASN A 178 -6.13 2.12 -16.65
N LEU A 179 -5.18 2.68 -15.91
CA LEU A 179 -3.95 3.26 -16.48
C LEU A 179 -2.71 2.83 -15.69
N ILE A 180 -1.57 2.86 -16.37
CA ILE A 180 -0.25 2.70 -15.77
C ILE A 180 0.60 3.92 -16.16
N ILE A 181 0.98 4.73 -15.17
CA ILE A 181 1.91 5.85 -15.33
C ILE A 181 3.32 5.31 -15.11
N ASN A 182 4.06 5.06 -16.19
CA ASN A 182 5.44 4.62 -16.14
C ASN A 182 6.37 5.79 -15.79
N LEU A 183 7.30 5.58 -14.86
CA LEU A 183 8.23 6.58 -14.39
C LEU A 183 9.63 6.36 -14.98
N LYS A 184 10.43 7.42 -15.07
CA LYS A 184 11.83 7.32 -15.50
C LYS A 184 12.70 6.81 -14.35
N ILE A 185 13.26 5.62 -14.51
CA ILE A 185 13.98 4.87 -13.46
C ILE A 185 15.15 5.66 -12.84
N LEU A 186 15.91 6.43 -13.64
CA LEU A 186 17.03 7.25 -13.14
C LEU A 186 16.62 8.31 -12.13
N HIS A 187 15.37 8.76 -12.18
CA HIS A 187 14.84 9.78 -11.28
C HIS A 187 14.24 9.18 -10.00
N LEU A 188 14.22 7.84 -9.87
CA LEU A 188 13.69 7.17 -8.69
C LEU A 188 14.80 7.02 -7.65
N PRO A 189 14.68 7.64 -6.46
CA PRO A 189 15.71 7.57 -5.43
C PRO A 189 15.85 6.15 -4.85
N ARG A 190 14.74 5.41 -4.80
CA ARG A 190 14.66 4.06 -4.20
C ARG A 190 14.78 2.93 -5.23
N ARG A 191 15.23 3.22 -6.45
CA ARG A 191 15.32 2.23 -7.55
C ARG A 191 16.06 0.95 -7.17
N PHE A 192 17.05 1.04 -6.28
CA PHE A 192 17.86 -0.10 -5.86
C PHE A 192 17.16 -1.06 -4.89
N TYR A 193 16.02 -0.66 -4.31
CA TYR A 193 15.18 -1.51 -3.45
C TYR A 193 14.21 -2.41 -4.25
N THR A 194 14.17 -2.22 -5.57
CA THR A 194 13.39 -3.08 -6.45
C THR A 194 13.83 -4.54 -6.33
N LEU A 195 12.86 -5.45 -6.42
CA LEU A 195 13.10 -6.89 -6.54
C LEU A 195 13.23 -7.33 -8.01
N LYS A 196 12.91 -6.44 -8.96
CA LYS A 196 13.06 -6.70 -10.39
C LYS A 196 14.54 -6.70 -10.77
N ASN A 197 14.95 -7.69 -11.54
CA ASN A 197 16.20 -7.61 -12.28
C ASN A 197 15.93 -6.80 -13.54
N TYR A 198 16.27 -5.51 -13.55
CA TYR A 198 16.17 -4.73 -14.78
C TYR A 198 17.28 -5.18 -15.75
N GLU A 199 16.89 -5.83 -16.84
CA GLU A 199 17.73 -6.05 -18.01
C GLU A 199 17.51 -4.87 -18.96
N PHE A 200 18.56 -4.07 -19.18
CA PHE A 200 18.48 -2.90 -20.05
C PHE A 200 19.17 -3.16 -21.37
N GLU A 201 18.49 -2.82 -22.48
CA GLU A 201 18.94 -3.03 -23.86
C GLU A 201 20.21 -2.23 -24.20
N ASN A 202 20.46 -1.09 -23.55
CA ASN A 202 21.62 -0.23 -23.84
C ASN A 202 22.74 -0.35 -22.80
N CYS A 203 23.93 -0.73 -23.29
CA CYS A 203 25.16 -0.91 -22.52
C CYS A 203 25.70 0.39 -21.90
N GLU A 204 25.35 1.56 -22.45
CA GLU A 204 25.94 2.85 -22.07
C GLU A 204 25.53 3.32 -20.67
N ASN A 205 24.35 2.92 -20.18
CA ASN A 205 23.90 3.30 -18.84
C ASN A 205 24.22 2.25 -17.78
N ARG A 206 24.84 1.10 -18.16
CA ARG A 206 25.03 -0.06 -17.26
C ARG A 206 25.77 0.33 -15.98
N ASP A 207 26.72 1.27 -16.06
CA ASP A 207 27.51 1.75 -14.93
C ASP A 207 26.71 2.65 -13.96
N GLN A 208 25.72 3.42 -14.44
CA GLN A 208 24.85 4.25 -13.57
C GLN A 208 23.84 3.43 -12.75
N TYR A 209 23.72 2.13 -13.06
CA TYR A 209 22.81 1.19 -12.40
C TYR A 209 23.52 0.06 -11.63
N LYS A 210 24.85 0.08 -11.55
CA LYS A 210 25.60 -0.87 -10.73
C LYS A 210 25.32 -0.64 -9.24
N LYS A 211 24.99 -1.73 -8.53
CA LYS A 211 24.86 -1.75 -7.06
C LYS A 211 26.25 -1.93 -6.42
N GLU A 212 27.17 -1.01 -6.69
CA GLU A 212 28.51 -1.05 -6.10
C GLU A 212 28.61 0.01 -5.00
N LEU A 213 28.96 -0.45 -3.79
CA LEU A 213 29.34 0.44 -2.70
C LEU A 213 30.67 1.09 -3.08
N MET A 214 30.62 2.35 -3.52
CA MET A 214 31.82 3.12 -3.84
C MET A 214 32.18 4.05 -2.69
N THR A 215 33.47 4.21 -2.44
CA THR A 215 33.96 5.25 -1.52
C THR A 215 33.54 6.60 -2.07
N TYR A 216 32.89 7.40 -1.22
CA TYR A 216 32.51 8.76 -1.58
C TYR A 216 33.76 9.60 -1.84
N VAL A 217 33.90 10.11 -3.07
CA VAL A 217 34.95 11.06 -3.45
C VAL A 217 34.24 12.33 -3.90
N LYS A 218 34.38 13.39 -3.11
CA LYS A 218 33.74 14.67 -3.41
C LYS A 218 34.32 15.26 -4.70
N GLY A 219 33.50 15.43 -5.73
CA GLY A 219 33.91 16.11 -6.96
C GLY A 219 33.99 17.63 -6.79
N ASP A 220 34.89 18.29 -7.53
CA ASP A 220 35.11 19.75 -7.44
C ASP A 220 33.84 20.57 -7.72
N ASN A 221 32.93 20.06 -8.56
CA ASN A 221 31.64 20.67 -8.91
C ASN A 221 30.43 19.97 -8.29
N GLU A 222 30.65 19.11 -7.29
CA GLU A 222 29.58 18.33 -6.69
C GLU A 222 28.69 19.22 -5.81
N LYS A 223 27.41 19.33 -6.20
CA LYS A 223 26.39 19.98 -5.38
C LYS A 223 25.99 19.04 -4.24
N VAL A 224 25.74 19.59 -3.07
CA VAL A 224 25.24 18.83 -1.92
C VAL A 224 23.96 18.09 -2.35
N PRO A 225 23.87 16.75 -2.16
CA PRO A 225 22.68 16.01 -2.52
C PRO A 225 21.49 16.51 -1.70
N VAL A 226 20.34 16.70 -2.36
CA VAL A 226 19.11 17.06 -1.66
C VAL A 226 18.67 15.85 -0.85
N THR A 227 18.78 15.95 0.48
CA THR A 227 18.32 14.91 1.40
C THR A 227 16.80 14.93 1.52
N ASP A 228 16.20 13.77 1.74
CA ASP A 228 14.74 13.58 1.93
C ASP A 228 13.83 14.05 0.78
N TYR A 229 14.39 14.32 -0.40
CA TYR A 229 13.60 14.60 -1.59
C TYR A 229 13.29 13.31 -2.35
N ASP A 230 12.01 12.93 -2.35
CA ASP A 230 11.49 11.83 -3.16
C ASP A 230 10.49 12.37 -4.20
N PRO A 231 10.91 12.59 -5.47
CA PRO A 231 10.06 13.22 -6.48
C PRO A 231 8.80 12.41 -6.76
N VAL A 232 8.85 11.09 -6.59
CA VAL A 232 7.69 10.21 -6.81
C VAL A 232 6.65 10.43 -5.73
N GLN A 233 7.07 10.57 -4.47
CA GLN A 233 6.13 10.81 -3.37
C GLN A 233 5.51 12.21 -3.46
N CYS A 234 6.28 13.22 -3.87
CA CYS A 234 5.74 14.56 -4.15
C CYS A 234 4.68 14.51 -5.25
N TYR A 235 5.01 13.89 -6.40
CA TYR A 235 4.08 13.74 -7.52
C TYR A 235 2.83 12.94 -7.14
N LEU A 236 2.99 11.81 -6.46
CA LEU A 236 1.88 10.97 -6.02
C LEU A 236 0.95 11.69 -5.04
N LYS A 237 1.52 12.55 -4.17
CA LYS A 237 0.74 13.40 -3.28
C LYS A 237 -0.08 14.41 -4.07
N GLU A 238 0.51 15.13 -5.02
CA GLU A 238 -0.21 16.10 -5.86
C GLU A 238 -1.32 15.44 -6.67
N LEU A 239 -1.08 14.24 -7.22
CA LEU A 239 -2.10 13.46 -7.91
C LEU A 239 -3.29 13.13 -7.01
N ARG A 240 -3.03 12.67 -5.78
CA ARG A 240 -4.07 12.34 -4.81
C ARG A 240 -4.83 13.59 -4.36
N ASP A 241 -4.13 14.66 -4.01
CA ASP A 241 -4.74 15.90 -3.55
C ASP A 241 -5.63 16.55 -4.64
N SER A 242 -5.23 16.44 -5.91
CA SER A 242 -5.94 17.08 -7.04
C SER A 242 -7.03 16.21 -7.66
N TYR A 243 -6.84 14.88 -7.70
CA TYR A 243 -7.69 13.96 -8.47
C TYR A 243 -8.29 12.80 -7.66
N ASP A 244 -8.27 12.84 -6.31
CA ASP A 244 -8.95 11.81 -5.52
C ASP A 244 -10.45 11.72 -5.84
N GLU A 245 -11.14 12.78 -6.29
CA GLU A 245 -12.54 12.66 -6.72
C GLU A 245 -12.70 11.68 -7.91
N PHE A 246 -11.69 11.59 -8.77
CA PHE A 246 -11.74 10.87 -10.04
C PHE A 246 -11.09 9.49 -9.99
N ALA A 247 -9.97 9.36 -9.29
CA ALA A 247 -9.12 8.19 -9.37
C ALA A 247 -8.51 7.80 -8.02
N LEU A 248 -8.11 6.53 -7.93
CA LEU A 248 -7.24 6.01 -6.90
C LEU A 248 -5.87 5.72 -7.52
N PHE A 249 -4.80 6.06 -6.79
CA PHE A 249 -3.42 5.91 -7.22
C PHE A 249 -2.67 4.93 -6.33
N PHE A 250 -1.97 3.97 -6.93
CA PHE A 250 -1.30 2.85 -6.26
C PHE A 250 0.16 2.77 -6.71
N HIS A 251 1.09 2.57 -5.77
CA HIS A 251 2.53 2.62 -6.03
C HIS A 251 3.31 1.71 -5.07
N ASP A 252 4.41 1.13 -5.56
CA ASP A 252 5.41 0.47 -4.70
C ASP A 252 6.46 1.48 -4.23
N THR A 253 6.31 1.92 -2.98
CA THR A 253 7.18 2.88 -2.29
C THR A 253 8.63 2.39 -2.16
N TYR A 254 8.92 1.08 -2.32
CA TYR A 254 10.27 0.52 -2.21
C TYR A 254 10.80 0.03 -3.56
N GLY A 255 10.78 0.91 -4.56
CA GLY A 255 11.45 0.67 -5.84
C GLY A 255 10.51 0.33 -7.00
N GLY A 256 9.22 0.66 -6.87
CA GLY A 256 8.27 0.67 -7.96
C GLY A 256 8.59 1.74 -9.00
N ASP A 257 8.53 1.33 -10.26
CA ASP A 257 8.82 2.12 -11.46
C ASP A 257 7.56 2.65 -12.16
N PHE A 258 6.37 2.37 -11.63
CA PHE A 258 5.12 2.85 -12.19
C PHE A 258 4.08 3.12 -11.11
N ILE A 259 3.11 4.00 -11.41
CA ILE A 259 1.92 4.24 -10.60
C ILE A 259 0.72 3.65 -11.34
N ALA A 260 -0.03 2.77 -10.69
CA ALA A 260 -1.28 2.24 -11.24
C ALA A 260 -2.46 3.13 -10.84
N VAL A 261 -3.35 3.38 -11.81
CA VAL A 261 -4.50 4.26 -11.66
C VAL A 261 -5.79 3.48 -11.86
N LEU A 262 -6.73 3.66 -10.94
CA LEU A 262 -8.08 3.10 -11.02
C LEU A 262 -9.10 4.24 -10.98
N TRP A 263 -9.94 4.35 -12.02
CA TRP A 263 -11.04 5.29 -12.04
C TRP A 263 -12.11 4.91 -11.02
N LYS A 264 -12.55 5.87 -10.22
CA LYS A 264 -13.66 5.68 -9.30
C LYS A 264 -14.96 5.56 -10.11
N PRO A 265 -15.78 4.51 -9.94
CA PRO A 265 -17.01 4.35 -10.72
C PRO A 265 -17.94 5.57 -10.65
N GLN A 266 -18.06 6.19 -9.47
CA GLN A 266 -18.85 7.41 -9.26
C GLN A 266 -18.33 8.63 -10.03
N ALA A 267 -17.07 8.65 -10.45
CA ALA A 267 -16.50 9.73 -11.24
C ALA A 267 -16.92 9.65 -12.71
N LEU A 268 -17.23 8.45 -13.20
CA LEU A 268 -17.66 8.19 -14.57
C LEU A 268 -19.16 8.42 -14.79
N VAL A 269 -19.94 8.52 -13.72
CA VAL A 269 -21.38 8.78 -13.78
C VAL A 269 -21.66 10.23 -14.22
N GLU A 270 -22.64 10.39 -15.12
CA GLU A 270 -23.13 11.70 -15.54
C GLU A 270 -23.71 12.49 -14.35
N LYS A 271 -23.34 13.77 -14.25
CA LYS A 271 -23.89 14.67 -13.23
C LYS A 271 -24.68 15.81 -13.88
N ASP A 272 -25.70 16.30 -13.20
CA ASP A 272 -26.39 17.52 -13.61
C ASP A 272 -25.42 18.71 -13.60
N PHE A 273 -25.66 19.67 -14.50
CA PHE A 273 -24.85 20.87 -14.60
C PHE A 273 -24.95 21.70 -13.31
N LYS A 274 -23.84 21.74 -12.56
CA LYS A 274 -23.63 22.62 -11.39
C LYS A 274 -22.21 23.15 -11.44
N VAL A 275 -22.04 24.44 -11.11
CA VAL A 275 -20.73 25.11 -11.15
C VAL A 275 -19.71 24.38 -10.27
N SER A 276 -20.13 23.86 -9.10
CA SER A 276 -19.30 23.08 -8.19
C SER A 276 -18.78 21.76 -8.77
N HIS A 277 -19.39 21.24 -9.85
CA HIS A 277 -19.02 19.97 -10.47
C HIS A 277 -18.17 20.15 -11.74
N LEU A 278 -17.85 21.38 -12.15
CA LEU A 278 -17.16 21.66 -13.41
C LEU A 278 -15.70 21.18 -13.42
N ASN A 279 -15.04 21.15 -12.26
CA ASN A 279 -13.63 20.76 -12.19
C ASN A 279 -13.45 19.33 -12.75
N GLY A 280 -12.47 19.13 -13.64
CA GLY A 280 -12.19 17.84 -14.29
C GLY A 280 -13.31 17.27 -15.18
N ARG A 281 -14.36 18.05 -15.50
CA ARG A 281 -15.51 17.60 -16.30
C ARG A 281 -15.75 18.46 -17.53
N LYS A 282 -16.31 17.85 -18.57
CA LYS A 282 -16.79 18.53 -19.79
C LYS A 282 -18.31 18.46 -19.89
N VAL A 283 -18.89 19.45 -20.56
CA VAL A 283 -20.33 19.51 -20.84
C VAL A 283 -20.65 18.66 -22.06
N ILE A 284 -21.65 17.81 -21.94
CA ILE A 284 -22.27 17.09 -23.05
C ILE A 284 -23.77 17.39 -23.10
N GLN A 285 -24.38 17.28 -24.28
CA GLN A 285 -25.82 17.40 -24.45
C GLN A 285 -26.45 16.01 -24.48
N VAL A 286 -27.31 15.70 -23.52
CA VAL A 286 -28.08 14.45 -23.45
C VAL A 286 -29.56 14.84 -23.41
N ASP A 287 -30.34 14.38 -24.38
CA ASP A 287 -31.77 14.72 -24.53
C ASP A 287 -32.07 16.24 -24.49
N GLY A 288 -31.17 17.04 -25.09
CA GLY A 288 -31.28 18.50 -25.13
C GLY A 288 -31.01 19.22 -23.80
N LYS A 289 -30.52 18.50 -22.78
CA LYS A 289 -30.13 19.06 -21.48
C LYS A 289 -28.60 18.98 -21.30
N PRO A 290 -27.95 20.03 -20.75
CA PRO A 290 -26.54 19.99 -20.45
C PRO A 290 -26.28 19.08 -19.24
N LYS A 291 -25.43 18.06 -19.43
CA LYS A 291 -24.89 17.21 -18.37
C LYS A 291 -23.37 17.30 -18.34
N LEU A 292 -22.78 16.94 -17.20
CA LEU A 292 -21.34 16.92 -16.98
C LEU A 292 -20.83 15.48 -16.93
N VAL A 293 -19.75 15.22 -17.67
CA VAL A 293 -19.04 13.92 -17.68
C VAL A 293 -17.55 14.18 -17.46
N ALA A 294 -16.86 13.24 -16.79
CA ALA A 294 -15.42 13.33 -16.59
C ALA A 294 -14.67 13.49 -17.93
N ASN A 295 -13.78 14.47 -18.00
CA ASN A 295 -12.93 14.67 -19.17
C ASN A 295 -11.62 13.89 -19.01
N LEU A 296 -11.71 12.56 -19.15
CA LEU A 296 -10.59 11.66 -18.86
C LEU A 296 -9.34 11.99 -19.67
N ASP A 297 -9.48 12.40 -20.92
CA ASP A 297 -8.34 12.77 -21.78
C ASP A 297 -7.57 13.97 -21.22
N ALA A 298 -8.28 15.00 -20.76
CA ALA A 298 -7.67 16.17 -20.13
C ALA A 298 -7.04 15.82 -18.77
N ILE A 299 -7.67 14.94 -17.98
CA ILE A 299 -7.10 14.46 -16.73
C ILE A 299 -5.79 13.69 -16.98
N ILE A 300 -5.73 12.86 -18.03
CA ILE A 300 -4.51 12.14 -18.41
C ILE A 300 -3.43 13.11 -18.88
N GLU A 301 -3.79 14.16 -19.62
CA GLU A 301 -2.88 15.24 -20.00
C GLU A 301 -2.31 15.96 -18.78
N ASP A 302 -3.15 16.28 -17.79
CA ASP A 302 -2.71 16.87 -16.53
C ASP A 302 -1.72 15.98 -15.78
N PHE A 303 -1.88 14.65 -15.83
CA PHE A 303 -0.90 13.72 -15.24
C PHE A 303 0.47 13.86 -15.88
N TYR A 304 0.55 14.07 -17.20
CA TYR A 304 1.83 14.37 -17.88
C TYR A 304 2.39 15.74 -17.48
N ILE A 305 1.54 16.75 -17.34
CA ILE A 305 1.94 18.12 -16.98
C ILE A 305 2.51 18.15 -15.55
N LEU A 306 1.77 17.62 -14.58
CA LEU A 306 2.23 17.52 -13.19
C LEU A 306 3.48 16.65 -13.04
N GLY A 307 3.57 15.60 -13.86
CA GLY A 307 4.68 14.65 -13.86
C GLY A 307 5.85 15.04 -14.75
N GLN A 308 5.90 16.28 -15.26
CA GLN A 308 6.89 16.69 -16.25
C GLN A 308 8.32 16.39 -15.77
N GLY A 309 9.10 15.73 -16.64
CA GLY A 309 10.46 15.31 -16.32
C GLY A 309 10.55 13.94 -15.62
N LEU A 310 9.57 13.56 -14.80
CA LEU A 310 9.51 12.28 -14.07
C LEU A 310 8.77 11.18 -14.86
N VAL A 311 7.63 11.51 -15.47
CA VAL A 311 6.81 10.56 -16.22
C VAL A 311 7.49 10.20 -17.54
N LYS A 312 7.56 8.89 -17.82
CA LYS A 312 8.06 8.33 -19.08
C LYS A 312 6.94 8.15 -20.09
N SER A 313 5.84 7.51 -19.68
CA SER A 313 4.65 7.29 -20.50
C SER A 313 3.45 6.95 -19.62
N ILE A 314 2.25 7.09 -20.16
CA ILE A 314 1.01 6.62 -19.54
C ILE A 314 0.34 5.63 -20.49
N GLU A 315 0.23 4.38 -20.06
CA GLU A 315 -0.45 3.32 -20.80
C GLU A 315 -1.92 3.25 -20.39
N ASN A 316 -2.81 3.18 -21.38
CA ASN A 316 -4.22 2.95 -21.16
C ASN A 316 -4.55 1.46 -21.28
N LEU A 317 -5.00 0.85 -20.18
CA LEU A 317 -5.31 -0.57 -20.07
C LEU A 317 -6.78 -0.90 -20.32
N THR A 318 -7.71 0.07 -20.30
CA THR A 318 -9.15 -0.21 -20.52
C THR A 318 -9.46 -0.83 -21.87
N ASN A 319 -8.56 -0.67 -22.84
CA ASN A 319 -8.72 -1.21 -24.19
C ASN A 319 -8.14 -2.63 -24.36
N ARG A 320 -7.45 -3.19 -23.35
CA ARG A 320 -6.83 -4.52 -23.44
C ARG A 320 -7.81 -5.68 -23.21
N ASP A 321 -8.90 -5.46 -22.47
CA ASP A 321 -9.94 -6.48 -22.25
C ASP A 321 -10.91 -6.64 -23.45
N SER A 322 -10.68 -5.89 -24.53
CA SER A 322 -11.48 -5.92 -25.77
C SER A 322 -10.78 -6.63 -26.95
N ALA A 323 -9.60 -7.22 -26.72
CA ALA A 323 -8.74 -7.79 -27.77
C ALA A 323 -8.50 -9.30 -27.56
#